data_AF-A0A669EKM2-F1
#
_entry.id   AF-A0A669EKM2-F1
#
_cell.length_a   1.000
_cell.length_b   1.000
_cell.length_c   1.000
_cell.angle_alpha   90.00
_cell.angle_beta   90.00
_cell.angle_gamma   90.00
#
_symmetry.space_group_name_H-M   'P 1'
#
loop_
_entity.id
_entity.type
_entity.pdbx_description
1 polymer ?
#
loop_
_entity_poly.entity_id
_entity_poly.type
_entity_poly.pdbx_seq_one_letter_code
_entity_poly.pdbx_strand_id
1 'polypeptide(L)'
;LLGLLSLGCSLMCLMCVCVCVCVHPGKVRWQDFDQDLYVGATVVRPGQDPYARNKFNQVESDKLRMDRAVPDTRHDHCRHKQWKSDLPASSVVITFHNEARSALLRTVVSVLKKSPPHLVKEIILVDDYSDNPEDGALLGKIEKVRVLRNDRREGLMRSRVRGADAATAPVLTFLDSHCECNDHWLEPLLERVAEDKTRVVSPIIDVINMDNFQYVGASADLKGGFDWNLVFKWDYMTQEQRRARQGNPIAPIKTPMIAGGLFVMDKEYFEQLGKYDMMMDVWGGENLEISFRVWQCGGSLEIIPCSRVGHVFRKQHPYTFPGGSGTVFARNTRRAAEVWMDEYKNFYYAAVPSARNVPYGNIQSRLEMKKRLNCKPFKWYLENVYPELRVPDHQDIAFGALQQGGNCLDTLGHFADGVVGVYECHNAGGNQEWALTKDKSVKHMDLCLTVVDRTAGSLIKLQGCRENDSRQKWEQIESNSKLRHVGSNLCLDSRSARMGGLTVEVCSPSLTQQWKFTLNLQS
;
A
#
# COMPACT_ATOMS: atom_id res chain seq x y z
N LEU A 1 79.88 -10.20 -15.34
CA LEU A 1 79.60 -9.33 -14.18
C LEU A 1 78.25 -8.67 -14.41
N LEU A 2 77.31 -8.91 -13.47
CA LEU A 2 76.11 -8.11 -13.13
C LEU A 2 75.00 -8.03 -14.22
N GLY A 3 73.77 -8.51 -14.05
CA GLY A 3 73.04 -8.86 -12.84
C GLY A 3 72.16 -7.69 -12.36
N LEU A 4 70.85 -7.96 -12.31
CA LEU A 4 69.83 -7.36 -11.43
C LEU A 4 69.08 -6.09 -11.89
N LEU A 5 67.85 -6.38 -12.35
CA LEU A 5 66.62 -5.70 -11.92
C LEU A 5 66.61 -5.36 -10.42
N SER A 6 65.91 -4.26 -10.08
CA SER A 6 65.32 -3.91 -8.77
C SER A 6 65.88 -2.62 -8.18
N LEU A 7 64.99 -1.64 -7.99
CA LEU A 7 64.82 -0.75 -6.82
C LEU A 7 64.46 0.68 -7.25
N GLY A 8 63.18 0.99 -7.12
CA GLY A 8 62.64 2.34 -7.24
C GLY A 8 61.28 2.45 -6.57
N CYS A 9 61.13 1.89 -5.37
CA CYS A 9 59.96 2.10 -4.51
C CYS A 9 60.43 2.38 -3.09
N SER A 10 60.53 3.68 -2.75
CA SER A 10 60.53 4.18 -1.38
C SER A 10 60.69 5.70 -1.40
N LEU A 11 59.62 6.46 -1.16
CA LEU A 11 59.37 7.11 0.14
C LEU A 11 58.15 8.04 0.07
N MET A 12 57.29 7.90 1.07
CA MET A 12 56.41 8.94 1.65
C MET A 12 55.28 9.54 0.80
N CYS A 13 54.09 8.94 0.94
CA CYS A 13 52.88 9.70 1.30
C CYS A 13 51.92 8.81 2.08
N LEU A 14 52.02 8.85 3.41
CA LEU A 14 50.88 8.54 4.29
C LEU A 14 49.91 9.72 4.18
N MET A 15 48.73 9.50 3.60
CA MET A 15 47.41 10.04 3.99
C MET A 15 46.42 9.97 2.81
N CYS A 16 45.19 9.55 3.12
CA CYS A 16 44.05 9.36 2.21
C CYS A 16 44.16 8.19 1.21
N VAL A 17 43.78 6.99 1.67
CA VAL A 17 43.20 5.98 0.76
C VAL A 17 41.83 6.51 0.31
N CYS A 18 41.83 7.37 -0.71
CA CYS A 18 40.65 7.55 -1.54
C CYS A 18 40.50 6.24 -2.30
N VAL A 19 39.53 5.40 -1.90
CA VAL A 19 39.10 4.28 -2.73
C VAL A 19 38.51 4.89 -4.00
N CYS A 20 39.33 5.08 -5.02
CA CYS A 20 38.86 5.41 -6.36
C CYS A 20 38.07 4.20 -6.85
N VAL A 21 36.75 4.23 -6.67
CA VAL A 21 35.84 3.31 -7.34
C VAL A 21 35.99 3.61 -8.84
N CYS A 22 36.65 2.70 -9.57
CA CYS A 22 36.81 2.82 -11.00
C CYS A 22 35.43 2.82 -11.67
N VAL A 23 35.05 3.97 -12.24
CA VAL A 23 33.83 4.11 -13.03
C VAL A 23 34.07 3.48 -14.40
N HIS A 24 33.13 2.67 -14.89
CA HIS A 24 33.25 2.06 -16.23
C HIS A 24 33.41 3.12 -17.33
N PRO A 25 34.16 2.84 -18.41
CA PRO A 25 34.29 3.76 -19.55
C PRO A 25 32.91 4.18 -20.08
N GLY A 26 32.68 5.50 -20.21
CA GLY A 26 31.41 6.07 -20.68
C GLY A 26 30.35 6.29 -19.58
N LYS A 27 30.67 6.01 -18.31
CA LYS A 27 29.82 6.33 -17.15
C LYS A 27 30.33 7.57 -16.40
N VAL A 28 29.44 8.24 -15.68
CA VAL A 28 29.73 9.37 -14.78
C VAL A 28 29.35 9.00 -13.34
N ARG A 29 30.06 9.54 -12.36
CA ARG A 29 29.58 9.48 -10.97
C ARG A 29 28.34 10.37 -10.84
N TRP A 30 27.46 10.04 -9.90
CA TRP A 30 26.21 10.79 -9.78
C TRP A 30 26.42 12.27 -9.44
N GLN A 31 27.49 12.62 -8.72
CA GLN A 31 27.84 14.02 -8.40
C GLN A 31 28.19 14.84 -9.65
N ASP A 32 28.69 14.18 -10.69
CA ASP A 32 29.16 14.78 -11.93
C ASP A 32 28.05 14.79 -13.02
N PHE A 33 26.83 14.33 -12.69
CA PHE A 33 25.69 14.31 -13.61
C PHE A 33 25.01 15.69 -13.68
N ASP A 34 24.84 16.22 -14.89
CA ASP A 34 24.22 17.52 -15.12
C ASP A 34 22.69 17.46 -14.98
N GLN A 35 22.22 17.74 -13.76
CA GLN A 35 20.79 17.80 -13.44
C GLN A 35 20.06 18.88 -14.25
N ASP A 36 20.65 20.06 -14.39
CA ASP A 36 19.98 21.21 -14.99
C ASP A 36 19.72 20.96 -16.48
N LEU A 37 20.69 20.36 -17.18
CA LEU A 37 20.51 19.92 -18.56
C LEU A 37 19.46 18.82 -18.68
N TYR A 38 19.47 17.83 -17.79
CA TYR A 38 18.53 16.72 -17.82
C TYR A 38 17.09 17.16 -17.53
N VAL A 39 16.85 17.93 -16.46
CA VAL A 39 15.53 18.40 -16.05
C VAL A 39 15.04 19.55 -16.92
N GLY A 40 15.95 20.44 -17.36
CA GLY A 40 15.66 21.61 -18.20
C GLY A 40 14.88 21.30 -19.48
N ALA A 41 15.05 20.10 -20.03
CA ALA A 41 14.36 19.66 -21.24
C ALA A 41 12.85 19.41 -21.07
N THR A 42 12.35 19.25 -19.83
CA THR A 42 10.94 18.88 -19.56
C THR A 42 10.24 19.77 -18.53
N VAL A 43 10.79 20.94 -18.24
CA VAL A 43 10.22 21.88 -17.27
C VAL A 43 8.81 22.33 -17.69
N VAL A 44 7.93 22.50 -16.71
CA VAL A 44 6.58 23.05 -16.92
C VAL A 44 6.68 24.49 -17.43
N ARG A 45 6.06 24.77 -18.58
CA ARG A 45 6.10 26.13 -19.17
C ARG A 45 5.18 27.08 -18.40
N PRO A 46 5.49 28.40 -18.37
CA PRO A 46 4.60 29.38 -17.76
C PRO A 46 3.17 29.27 -18.30
N GLY A 47 2.19 29.25 -17.40
CA GLY A 47 0.76 29.12 -17.73
C GLY A 47 0.24 27.69 -17.92
N GLN A 48 1.10 26.67 -17.89
CA GLN A 48 0.67 25.26 -17.89
C GLN A 48 0.38 24.76 -16.46
N ASP A 49 -0.55 23.82 -16.33
CA ASP A 49 -0.86 23.17 -15.06
C ASP A 49 0.31 22.28 -14.59
N PRO A 50 0.92 22.57 -13.42
CA PRO A 50 2.05 21.81 -12.90
C PRO A 50 1.69 20.39 -12.45
N TYR A 51 0.40 20.06 -12.30
CA TYR A 51 -0.09 18.73 -11.91
C TYR A 51 -0.48 17.86 -13.09
N ALA A 52 -0.61 18.42 -14.30
CA ALA A 52 -1.21 17.73 -15.44
C ALA A 52 -0.51 16.40 -15.77
N ARG A 53 0.83 16.42 -15.87
CA ARG A 53 1.64 15.28 -16.30
C ARG A 53 1.78 14.21 -15.22
N ASN A 54 1.97 14.60 -13.96
CA ASN A 54 2.40 13.68 -12.91
C ASN A 54 1.38 13.50 -11.77
N LYS A 55 0.32 14.33 -11.68
CA LYS A 55 -0.61 14.36 -10.54
C LYS A 55 0.08 14.61 -9.18
N PHE A 56 1.24 15.25 -9.23
CA PHE A 56 1.91 16.00 -8.18
C PHE A 56 2.49 17.27 -8.81
N ASN A 57 2.88 18.25 -7.99
CA ASN A 57 3.39 19.53 -8.45
C ASN A 57 4.81 19.40 -9.04
N GLN A 58 4.91 19.28 -10.37
CA GLN A 58 6.21 19.13 -11.02
C GLN A 58 7.09 20.37 -10.85
N VAL A 59 6.51 21.58 -10.79
CA VAL A 59 7.28 22.82 -10.58
C VAL A 59 8.02 22.79 -9.24
N GLU A 60 7.38 22.32 -8.17
CA GLU A 60 8.08 22.18 -6.88
C GLU A 60 9.10 21.04 -6.90
N SER A 61 8.85 19.94 -7.61
CA SER A 61 9.85 18.87 -7.78
C SER A 61 11.10 19.34 -8.53
N ASP A 62 10.93 20.12 -9.60
CA ASP A 62 12.01 20.57 -10.49
C ASP A 62 12.93 21.61 -9.82
N LYS A 63 12.44 22.35 -8.82
CA LYS A 63 13.25 23.28 -8.00
C LYS A 63 14.29 22.58 -7.11
N LEU A 64 14.08 21.31 -6.82
CA LEU A 64 14.88 20.60 -5.82
C LEU A 64 16.13 20.00 -6.44
N ARG A 65 17.25 20.12 -5.71
CA ARG A 65 18.46 19.38 -6.03
C ARG A 65 18.20 17.87 -5.96
N MET A 66 18.81 17.12 -6.88
CA MET A 66 18.77 15.66 -6.96
C MET A 66 19.29 14.99 -5.68
N ASP A 67 20.11 15.71 -4.92
CA ASP A 67 20.76 15.24 -3.70
C ASP A 67 20.33 16.03 -2.45
N ARG A 68 19.17 16.71 -2.47
CA ARG A 68 18.67 17.53 -1.36
C ARG A 68 18.74 16.80 -0.02
N ALA A 69 18.95 17.56 1.05
CA ALA A 69 18.86 17.01 2.41
C ALA A 69 17.39 16.75 2.78
N VAL A 70 17.16 15.67 3.53
CA VAL A 70 15.87 15.31 4.12
C VAL A 70 16.07 15.07 5.62
N PRO A 71 15.07 15.32 6.48
CA PRO A 71 15.20 15.07 7.91
C PRO A 71 15.37 13.58 8.20
N ASP A 72 16.24 13.24 9.16
CA ASP A 72 16.33 11.87 9.68
C ASP A 72 15.12 11.57 10.58
N THR A 73 14.16 10.84 10.03
CA THR A 73 12.88 10.47 10.66
C THR A 73 12.95 9.16 11.45
N ARG A 74 14.14 8.54 11.56
CA ARG A 74 14.31 7.30 12.32
C ARG A 74 14.18 7.55 13.82
N HIS A 75 13.76 6.52 14.53
CA HIS A 75 13.78 6.51 16.00
C HIS A 75 15.23 6.59 16.52
N ASP A 76 15.47 7.24 17.65
CA ASP A 76 16.83 7.48 18.17
C ASP A 76 17.65 6.18 18.37
N HIS A 77 17.01 5.09 18.77
CA HIS A 77 17.67 3.78 18.90
C HIS A 77 18.24 3.28 17.56
N CYS A 78 17.65 3.63 16.41
CA CYS A 78 18.17 3.24 15.10
C CYS A 78 19.47 3.97 14.76
N ARG A 79 19.63 5.22 15.24
CA ARG A 79 20.82 6.05 14.97
C ARG A 79 22.08 5.49 15.62
N HIS A 80 21.90 4.74 16.72
CA HIS A 80 22.99 4.14 17.50
C HIS A 80 23.22 2.66 17.16
N LYS A 81 22.35 2.04 16.35
CA LYS A 81 22.48 0.63 15.98
C LYS A 81 23.55 0.49 14.91
N GLN A 82 24.52 -0.38 15.18
CA GLN A 82 25.51 -0.81 14.20
C GLN A 82 24.95 -1.99 13.41
N TRP A 83 25.09 -1.93 12.09
CA TRP A 83 24.63 -2.98 11.17
C TRP A 83 25.80 -3.86 10.75
N LYS A 84 25.50 -5.11 10.41
CA LYS A 84 26.51 -6.04 9.89
C LYS A 84 27.13 -5.50 8.60
N SER A 85 28.44 -5.69 8.43
CA SER A 85 29.18 -5.24 7.24
C SER A 85 29.16 -6.26 6.10
N ASP A 86 28.90 -7.53 6.41
CA ASP A 86 28.91 -8.67 5.48
C ASP A 86 27.52 -8.98 4.90
N LEU A 87 26.73 -7.93 4.63
CA LEU A 87 25.39 -8.07 4.07
C LEU A 87 25.44 -8.38 2.57
N PRO A 88 24.48 -9.18 2.04
CA PRO A 88 24.40 -9.47 0.62
C PRO A 88 24.06 -8.20 -0.17
N ALA A 89 24.76 -7.97 -1.28
CA ALA A 89 24.42 -6.88 -2.18
C ALA A 89 23.04 -7.09 -2.83
N SER A 90 22.40 -5.98 -3.21
CA SER A 90 21.08 -5.97 -3.84
C SER A 90 21.10 -5.31 -5.23
N SER A 91 20.24 -5.81 -6.12
CA SER A 91 19.87 -5.14 -7.37
C SER A 91 18.61 -4.35 -7.11
N VAL A 92 18.70 -3.02 -7.28
CA VAL A 92 17.58 -2.12 -7.07
C VAL A 92 16.81 -1.98 -8.38
N VAL A 93 15.56 -2.45 -8.42
CA VAL A 93 14.69 -2.41 -9.60
C VAL A 93 13.69 -1.27 -9.44
N ILE A 94 13.74 -0.32 -10.38
CA ILE A 94 12.85 0.85 -10.41
C ILE A 94 12.15 0.84 -11.76
N THR A 95 10.85 0.57 -11.75
CA THR A 95 10.01 0.65 -12.95
C THR A 95 9.40 2.04 -13.06
N PHE A 96 9.31 2.60 -14.26
CA PHE A 96 8.68 3.91 -14.46
C PHE A 96 7.96 3.98 -15.80
N HIS A 97 6.91 4.80 -15.85
CA HIS A 97 6.20 5.15 -17.07
C HIS A 97 5.84 6.63 -17.01
N ASN A 98 6.42 7.45 -17.90
CA ASN A 98 6.17 8.88 -18.00
C ASN A 98 6.39 9.67 -16.68
N GLU A 99 7.41 9.30 -15.91
CA GLU A 99 7.76 9.96 -14.65
C GLU A 99 8.41 11.34 -14.85
N ALA A 100 8.26 12.25 -13.88
CA ALA A 100 9.00 13.50 -13.87
C ALA A 100 10.50 13.23 -13.73
N ARG A 101 11.31 13.80 -14.63
CA ARG A 101 12.77 13.69 -14.65
C ARG A 101 13.40 14.00 -13.29
N SER A 102 12.98 15.09 -12.64
CA SER A 102 13.51 15.49 -11.33
C SER A 102 13.25 14.43 -10.24
N ALA A 103 12.06 13.83 -10.22
CA ALA A 103 11.70 12.80 -9.25
C ALA A 103 12.43 11.46 -9.52
N LEU A 104 12.52 11.06 -10.79
CA LEU A 104 13.24 9.84 -11.18
C LEU A 104 14.74 9.93 -10.86
N LEU A 105 15.38 11.04 -11.24
CA LEU A 105 16.79 11.30 -10.93
C LEU A 105 17.03 11.33 -9.41
N ARG A 106 16.18 12.03 -8.66
CA ARG A 106 16.31 12.11 -7.20
C ARG A 106 16.13 10.75 -6.52
N THR A 107 15.29 9.87 -7.06
CA THR A 107 15.19 8.48 -6.58
C THR A 107 16.51 7.74 -6.77
N VAL A 108 17.07 7.75 -7.98
CA VAL A 108 18.34 7.10 -8.31
C VAL A 108 19.48 7.64 -7.43
N VAL A 109 19.58 8.97 -7.31
CA VAL A 109 20.64 9.62 -6.53
C VAL A 109 20.48 9.33 -5.04
N SER A 110 19.25 9.29 -4.50
CA SER A 110 19.03 8.94 -3.10
C SER A 110 19.52 7.51 -2.77
N VAL A 111 19.30 6.56 -3.68
CA VAL A 111 19.82 5.19 -3.55
C VAL A 111 21.35 5.20 -3.54
N LEU A 112 21.99 5.89 -4.48
CA LEU A 112 23.46 5.94 -4.58
C LEU A 112 24.11 6.69 -3.40
N LYS A 113 23.47 7.76 -2.92
CA LYS A 113 23.98 8.61 -1.84
C LYS A 113 23.79 8.01 -0.45
N LYS A 114 22.66 7.33 -0.21
CA LYS A 114 22.27 6.85 1.13
C LYS A 114 22.52 5.35 1.36
N SER A 115 23.10 4.65 0.39
CA SER A 115 23.43 3.22 0.53
C SER A 115 24.94 3.01 0.52
N PRO A 116 25.49 2.11 1.34
CA PRO A 116 26.89 1.70 1.21
C PRO A 116 27.19 1.19 -0.21
N PRO A 117 28.24 1.69 -0.90
CA PRO A 117 28.48 1.35 -2.30
C PRO A 117 28.64 -0.14 -2.58
N HIS A 118 29.15 -0.95 -1.65
CA HIS A 118 29.30 -2.38 -1.87
C HIS A 118 27.97 -3.15 -1.82
N LEU A 119 26.92 -2.58 -1.21
CA LEU A 119 25.59 -3.20 -1.11
C LEU A 119 24.71 -2.90 -2.32
N VAL A 120 24.99 -1.86 -3.09
CA VAL A 120 24.29 -1.57 -4.35
C VAL A 120 25.07 -2.22 -5.49
N LYS A 121 24.63 -3.40 -5.92
CA LYS A 121 25.24 -4.12 -7.06
C LYS A 121 24.99 -3.35 -8.35
N GLU A 122 23.74 -2.96 -8.56
CA GLU A 122 23.25 -2.26 -9.75
C GLU A 122 21.88 -1.62 -9.47
N ILE A 123 21.55 -0.60 -10.27
CA ILE A 123 20.21 0.01 -10.31
C ILE A 123 19.66 -0.28 -11.70
N ILE A 124 18.57 -1.05 -11.78
CA ILE A 124 17.91 -1.43 -13.01
C ILE A 124 16.66 -0.55 -13.17
N LEU A 125 16.76 0.43 -14.05
CA LEU A 125 15.64 1.25 -14.48
C LEU A 125 14.88 0.51 -15.58
N VAL A 126 13.63 0.15 -15.34
CA VAL A 126 12.77 -0.45 -16.36
C VAL A 126 11.79 0.61 -16.86
N ASP A 127 12.07 1.14 -18.04
CA ASP A 127 11.22 2.09 -18.74
C ASP A 127 10.05 1.34 -19.40
N ASP A 128 8.88 1.45 -18.79
CA ASP A 128 7.65 0.83 -19.25
C ASP A 128 6.98 1.65 -20.35
N TYR A 129 7.69 1.82 -21.46
CA TYR A 129 7.20 2.49 -22.66
C TYR A 129 6.78 3.95 -22.41
N SER A 130 7.67 4.72 -21.77
CA SER A 130 7.49 6.17 -21.65
C SER A 130 7.52 6.84 -23.03
N ASP A 131 6.80 7.95 -23.17
CA ASP A 131 6.68 8.71 -24.41
C ASP A 131 8.05 9.20 -24.90
N ASN A 132 8.93 9.57 -23.96
CA ASN A 132 10.29 10.00 -24.23
C ASN A 132 11.32 8.96 -23.73
N PRO A 133 12.01 8.22 -24.62
CA PRO A 133 13.02 7.23 -24.22
C PRO A 133 14.25 7.85 -23.52
N GLU A 134 14.51 9.14 -23.76
CA GLU A 134 15.65 9.84 -23.15
C GLU A 134 15.48 10.04 -21.64
N ASP A 135 14.25 9.95 -21.11
CA ASP A 135 13.98 10.03 -19.67
C ASP A 135 14.75 8.92 -18.93
N GLY A 136 14.80 7.71 -19.48
CA GLY A 136 15.62 6.61 -18.98
C GLY A 136 17.04 6.61 -19.54
N ALA A 137 17.20 6.73 -20.86
CA ALA A 137 18.48 6.49 -21.53
C ALA A 137 19.61 7.41 -21.04
N LEU A 138 19.31 8.68 -20.74
CA LEU A 138 20.30 9.63 -20.21
C LEU A 138 20.79 9.25 -18.82
N LEU A 139 19.91 8.75 -17.94
CA LEU A 139 20.28 8.24 -16.62
C LEU A 139 21.14 6.99 -16.70
N GLY A 140 21.07 6.26 -17.82
CA GLY A 140 21.97 5.18 -18.16
C GLY A 140 23.44 5.57 -18.24
N LYS A 141 23.82 6.86 -18.17
CA LYS A 141 25.21 7.30 -18.04
C LYS A 141 25.71 7.30 -16.59
N ILE A 142 24.82 7.29 -15.60
CA ILE A 142 25.19 7.30 -14.18
C ILE A 142 25.80 5.94 -13.79
N GLU A 143 26.77 5.97 -12.89
CA GLU A 143 27.39 4.78 -12.31
C GLU A 143 26.33 3.78 -11.82
N LYS A 144 26.59 2.48 -12.05
CA LYS A 144 25.72 1.35 -11.67
C LYS A 144 24.31 1.31 -12.29
N VAL A 145 23.88 2.35 -13.01
CA VAL A 145 22.55 2.38 -13.64
C VAL A 145 22.55 1.55 -14.93
N ARG A 146 21.58 0.65 -15.07
CA ARG A 146 21.25 -0.07 -16.30
C ARG A 146 19.81 0.26 -16.67
N VAL A 147 19.54 0.50 -17.94
CA VAL A 147 18.21 0.87 -18.43
C VAL A 147 17.69 -0.24 -19.33
N LEU A 148 16.49 -0.72 -19.05
CA LEU A 148 15.75 -1.68 -19.85
C LEU A 148 14.46 -1.01 -20.33
N ARG A 149 14.32 -0.78 -21.63
CA ARG A 149 13.09 -0.20 -22.19
C ARG A 149 12.19 -1.29 -22.75
N ASN A 150 10.91 -1.27 -22.37
CA ASN A 150 9.87 -2.08 -22.99
C ASN A 150 9.47 -1.49 -24.34
N ASP A 151 9.27 -2.35 -25.34
CA ASP A 151 8.89 -1.94 -26.71
C ASP A 151 7.39 -1.63 -26.83
N ARG A 152 6.63 -1.91 -25.77
CA ARG A 152 5.21 -1.57 -25.59
C ARG A 152 4.93 -1.46 -24.10
N ARG A 153 3.79 -0.87 -23.74
CA ARG A 153 3.39 -0.73 -22.34
C ARG A 153 2.97 -2.07 -21.75
N GLU A 154 3.76 -2.58 -20.81
CA GLU A 154 3.59 -3.86 -20.15
C GLU A 154 2.95 -3.72 -18.75
N GLY A 155 3.07 -2.57 -18.11
CA GLY A 155 2.60 -2.35 -16.74
C GLY A 155 3.62 -2.75 -15.67
N LEU A 156 3.30 -2.38 -14.43
CA LEU A 156 4.19 -2.50 -13.28
C LEU A 156 4.68 -3.93 -13.03
N MET A 157 3.77 -4.90 -12.98
CA MET A 157 4.08 -6.29 -12.59
C MET A 157 5.07 -6.93 -13.57
N ARG A 158 4.77 -6.85 -14.87
CA ARG A 158 5.63 -7.41 -15.93
C ARG A 158 6.97 -6.69 -16.03
N SER A 159 6.96 -5.37 -15.84
CA SER A 159 8.20 -4.57 -15.81
C SER A 159 9.09 -4.93 -14.61
N ARG A 160 8.51 -5.13 -13.42
CA ARG A 160 9.24 -5.60 -12.24
C ARG A 160 9.84 -6.98 -12.45
N VAL A 161 9.08 -7.89 -13.07
CA VAL A 161 9.59 -9.23 -13.42
C VAL A 161 10.74 -9.15 -14.41
N ARG A 162 10.64 -8.31 -15.45
CA ARG A 162 11.75 -8.09 -16.39
C ARG A 162 13.01 -7.56 -15.67
N GLY A 163 12.84 -6.63 -14.74
CA GLY A 163 13.94 -6.12 -13.93
C GLY A 163 14.55 -7.19 -13.01
N ALA A 164 13.73 -8.00 -12.37
CA ALA A 164 14.16 -9.11 -11.51
C ALA A 164 14.91 -10.19 -12.30
N ASP A 165 14.46 -10.51 -13.52
CA ASP A 165 15.10 -11.49 -14.39
C ASP A 165 16.49 -11.02 -14.85
N ALA A 166 16.65 -9.72 -15.05
CA ALA A 166 17.92 -9.09 -15.43
C ALA A 166 18.87 -8.81 -14.25
N ALA A 167 18.40 -8.97 -13.00
CA ALA A 167 19.16 -8.70 -11.79
C ALA A 167 20.27 -9.74 -11.57
N THR A 168 21.45 -9.28 -11.17
CA THR A 168 22.62 -10.14 -10.93
C THR A 168 22.94 -10.35 -9.45
N ALA A 169 22.33 -9.58 -8.56
CA ALA A 169 22.51 -9.72 -7.13
C ALA A 169 21.59 -10.80 -6.52
N PRO A 170 21.97 -11.40 -5.36
CA PRO A 170 21.13 -12.38 -4.67
C PRO A 170 19.86 -11.79 -4.03
N VAL A 171 19.82 -10.48 -3.79
CA VAL A 171 18.67 -9.80 -3.17
C VAL A 171 18.08 -8.77 -4.14
N LEU A 172 16.75 -8.74 -4.25
CA LEU A 172 16.00 -7.75 -5.02
C LEU A 172 15.50 -6.65 -4.09
N THR A 173 15.63 -5.40 -4.52
CA THR A 173 14.99 -4.25 -3.88
C THR A 173 14.11 -3.55 -4.91
N PHE A 174 12.81 -3.47 -4.67
CA PHE A 174 11.89 -2.73 -5.53
C PHE A 174 11.61 -1.36 -4.91
N LEU A 175 11.67 -0.32 -5.74
CA LEU A 175 11.24 1.04 -5.39
C LEU A 175 10.38 1.63 -6.51
N ASP A 176 9.42 2.47 -6.14
CA ASP A 176 8.75 3.36 -7.09
C ASP A 176 9.70 4.49 -7.55
N SER A 177 9.40 5.10 -8.70
CA SER A 177 10.24 6.09 -9.38
C SER A 177 10.23 7.50 -8.80
N HIS A 178 9.60 7.69 -7.64
CA HIS A 178 9.39 8.97 -6.98
C HIS A 178 9.53 8.80 -5.47
N CYS A 179 10.68 8.24 -5.09
CA CYS A 179 11.06 7.92 -3.72
C CYS A 179 12.32 8.70 -3.32
N GLU A 180 12.53 8.86 -2.01
CA GLU A 180 13.78 9.41 -1.46
C GLU A 180 14.21 8.56 -0.26
N CYS A 181 15.31 7.82 -0.43
CA CYS A 181 15.90 7.01 0.63
C CYS A 181 16.45 7.89 1.77
N ASN A 182 16.29 7.46 3.02
CA ASN A 182 16.85 8.14 4.19
C ASN A 182 18.15 7.47 4.69
N ASP A 183 18.74 7.98 5.77
CA ASP A 183 20.01 7.49 6.31
C ASP A 183 19.92 6.01 6.75
N HIS A 184 20.90 5.20 6.32
CA HIS A 184 20.98 3.76 6.61
C HIS A 184 19.68 2.99 6.34
N TRP A 185 18.98 3.32 5.26
CA TRP A 185 17.70 2.69 4.93
C TRP A 185 17.85 1.23 4.48
N LEU A 186 19.00 0.85 3.90
CA LEU A 186 19.14 -0.43 3.18
C LEU A 186 19.60 -1.56 4.10
N GLU A 187 20.59 -1.31 4.95
CA GLU A 187 21.19 -2.28 5.86
C GLU A 187 20.16 -2.97 6.77
N PRO A 188 19.18 -2.25 7.39
CA PRO A 188 18.14 -2.88 8.19
C PRO A 188 17.26 -3.84 7.40
N LEU A 189 17.05 -3.62 6.10
CA LEU A 189 16.25 -4.49 5.26
C LEU A 189 17.04 -5.74 4.87
N LEU A 190 18.28 -5.54 4.42
CA LEU A 190 19.16 -6.64 4.02
C LEU A 190 19.50 -7.57 5.19
N GLU A 191 19.68 -7.06 6.41
CA GLU A 191 19.93 -7.87 7.61
C GLU A 191 18.79 -8.88 7.84
N ARG A 192 17.53 -8.48 7.63
CA ARG A 192 16.36 -9.35 7.83
C ARG A 192 16.29 -10.48 6.81
N VAL A 193 16.53 -10.16 5.54
CA VAL A 193 16.51 -11.13 4.43
C VAL A 193 17.72 -12.07 4.50
N ALA A 194 18.88 -11.57 4.93
CA ALA A 194 20.08 -12.38 5.13
C ALA A 194 19.91 -13.40 6.26
N GLU A 195 19.18 -13.04 7.33
CA GLU A 195 18.85 -13.95 8.42
C GLU A 195 17.85 -15.05 8.01
N ASP A 196 16.92 -14.73 7.12
CA ASP A 196 15.87 -15.63 6.66
C ASP A 196 15.32 -15.17 5.30
N LYS A 197 15.66 -15.94 4.27
CA LYS A 197 15.29 -15.65 2.87
C LYS A 197 13.78 -15.59 2.64
N THR A 198 12.97 -16.16 3.54
CA THR A 198 11.51 -16.20 3.40
C THR A 198 10.82 -14.92 3.90
N ARG A 199 11.58 -13.98 4.46
CA ARG A 199 11.09 -12.66 4.88
C ARG A 199 11.09 -11.70 3.70
N VAL A 200 9.94 -11.07 3.48
CA VAL A 200 9.80 -9.93 2.56
C VAL A 200 9.61 -8.69 3.40
N VAL A 201 10.50 -7.72 3.26
CA VAL A 201 10.61 -6.61 4.21
C VAL A 201 10.45 -5.26 3.53
N SER A 202 9.77 -4.34 4.19
CA SER A 202 9.47 -2.99 3.68
C SER A 202 9.98 -1.92 4.66
N PRO A 203 10.38 -0.73 4.18
CA PRO A 203 10.64 0.41 5.05
C PRO A 203 9.33 0.93 5.66
N ILE A 204 9.43 1.77 6.69
CA ILE A 204 8.38 2.76 6.93
C ILE A 204 8.42 3.76 5.77
N ILE A 205 7.27 3.96 5.14
CA ILE A 205 7.12 4.84 4.00
C ILE A 205 6.75 6.23 4.51
N ASP A 206 7.72 7.14 4.51
CA ASP A 206 7.51 8.54 4.86
C ASP A 206 6.79 9.28 3.72
N VAL A 207 6.21 10.44 4.01
CA VAL A 207 5.40 11.20 3.07
C VAL A 207 6.25 12.30 2.43
N ILE A 208 6.36 12.29 1.11
CA ILE A 208 6.77 13.46 0.33
C ILE A 208 5.49 14.13 -0.15
N ASN A 209 5.20 15.31 0.38
CA ASN A 209 3.96 16.01 0.07
C ASN A 209 3.88 16.34 -1.44
N MET A 210 2.77 15.98 -2.09
CA MET A 210 2.62 16.14 -3.54
C MET A 210 2.54 17.59 -4.03
N ASP A 211 2.27 18.55 -3.14
CA ASP A 211 2.08 19.95 -3.49
C ASP A 211 3.35 20.77 -3.30
N ASN A 212 4.10 20.53 -2.22
CA ASN A 212 5.27 21.32 -1.83
C ASN A 212 6.57 20.51 -1.67
N PHE A 213 6.51 19.19 -1.87
CA PHE A 213 7.63 18.25 -1.77
C PHE A 213 8.33 18.20 -0.39
N GLN A 214 7.72 18.71 0.67
CA GLN A 214 8.25 18.52 2.02
C GLN A 214 8.27 17.03 2.38
N TYR A 215 9.39 16.59 2.97
CA TYR A 215 9.56 15.23 3.48
C TYR A 215 9.12 15.19 4.95
N VAL A 216 8.12 14.37 5.26
CA VAL A 216 7.49 14.28 6.59
C VAL A 216 7.49 12.82 7.06
N GLY A 217 7.94 12.59 8.30
CA GLY A 217 7.98 11.25 8.89
C GLY A 217 6.58 10.65 9.07
N ALA A 218 6.40 9.40 8.65
CA ALA A 218 5.19 8.64 8.91
C ALA A 218 5.20 8.02 10.32
N SER A 219 4.00 7.73 10.84
CA SER A 219 3.82 7.04 12.12
C SER A 219 4.38 5.62 12.08
N ALA A 220 5.09 5.23 13.15
CA ALA A 220 5.61 3.87 13.34
C ALA A 220 4.57 2.89 13.94
N ASP A 221 3.37 3.39 14.26
CA ASP A 221 2.25 2.61 14.82
C ASP A 221 1.30 2.09 13.74
N LEU A 222 1.70 2.13 12.47
CA LEU A 222 0.91 1.68 11.33
C LEU A 222 1.38 0.32 10.83
N LYS A 223 0.42 -0.49 10.40
CA LYS A 223 0.62 -1.71 9.61
C LYS A 223 -0.26 -1.66 8.36
N GLY A 224 0.12 -2.39 7.32
CA GLY A 224 -0.67 -2.47 6.10
C GLY A 224 -1.84 -3.45 6.27
N GLY A 225 -3.02 -3.04 5.82
CA GLY A 225 -4.25 -3.82 5.86
C GLY A 225 -5.11 -3.56 4.63
N PHE A 226 -6.33 -4.07 4.69
CA PHE A 226 -7.35 -3.90 3.65
C PHE A 226 -8.75 -4.14 4.24
N ASP A 227 -9.77 -3.59 3.57
CA ASP A 227 -11.18 -3.95 3.79
C ASP A 227 -11.65 -4.94 2.71
N TRP A 228 -12.86 -5.48 2.85
CA TRP A 228 -13.41 -6.44 1.87
C TRP A 228 -13.56 -5.89 0.45
N ASN A 229 -13.43 -4.59 0.22
CA ASN A 229 -13.30 -4.03 -1.14
C ASN A 229 -11.91 -4.30 -1.78
N LEU A 230 -11.00 -4.90 -1.03
CA LEU A 230 -9.63 -5.24 -1.40
C LEU A 230 -8.79 -4.04 -1.84
N VAL A 231 -9.03 -2.88 -1.23
CA VAL A 231 -8.17 -1.70 -1.36
C VAL A 231 -7.23 -1.65 -0.17
N PHE A 232 -5.95 -1.41 -0.43
CA PHE A 232 -4.94 -1.24 0.62
C PHE A 232 -5.30 -0.04 1.52
N LYS A 233 -5.13 -0.22 2.82
CA LYS A 233 -5.20 0.85 3.81
C LYS A 233 -4.12 0.70 4.87
N TRP A 234 -3.89 1.77 5.61
CA TRP A 234 -3.05 1.76 6.80
C TRP A 234 -3.94 1.57 8.03
N ASP A 235 -3.67 0.50 8.79
CA ASP A 235 -4.32 0.25 10.05
C ASP A 235 -3.44 0.71 11.20
N TYR A 236 -4.06 1.36 12.18
CA TYR A 236 -3.42 1.57 13.46
C TYR A 236 -3.28 0.25 14.21
N MET A 237 -2.11 0.04 14.80
CA MET A 237 -1.90 -1.07 15.72
C MET A 237 -2.88 -1.03 16.88
N THR A 238 -3.33 -2.21 17.30
CA THR A 238 -4.15 -2.34 18.51
C THR A 238 -3.40 -1.84 19.74
N GLN A 239 -4.12 -1.55 20.82
CA GLN A 239 -3.48 -1.13 22.06
C GLN A 239 -2.51 -2.19 22.60
N GLU A 240 -2.85 -3.48 22.46
CA GLU A 240 -1.99 -4.60 22.84
C GLU A 240 -0.70 -4.64 22.01
N GLN A 241 -0.81 -4.51 20.67
CA GLN A 241 0.34 -4.47 19.77
C GLN A 241 1.29 -3.30 20.11
N ARG A 242 0.74 -2.11 20.40
CA ARG A 242 1.55 -0.95 20.82
C ARG A 242 2.24 -1.19 22.16
N ARG A 243 1.53 -1.76 23.15
CA ARG A 243 2.12 -2.11 24.47
C ARG A 243 3.25 -3.13 24.34
N ALA A 244 3.06 -4.18 23.54
CA ALA A 244 4.07 -5.22 23.31
C ALA A 244 5.38 -4.66 22.70
N ARG A 245 5.30 -3.54 21.98
CA ARG A 245 6.44 -2.89 21.34
C ARG A 245 7.15 -1.85 22.21
N GLN A 246 6.61 -1.48 23.36
CA GLN A 246 7.21 -0.43 24.22
C GLN A 246 8.64 -0.77 24.65
N GLY A 247 8.93 -2.05 24.91
CA GLY A 247 10.29 -2.50 25.28
C GLY A 247 11.30 -2.46 24.13
N ASN A 248 10.84 -2.48 22.87
CA ASN A 248 11.69 -2.37 21.69
C ASN A 248 10.93 -1.71 20.51
N PRO A 249 10.87 -0.37 20.47
CA PRO A 249 10.08 0.36 19.48
C PRO A 249 10.62 0.22 18.04
N ILE A 250 11.85 -0.28 17.89
CA ILE A 250 12.50 -0.48 16.59
C ILE A 250 12.42 -1.94 16.10
N ALA A 251 11.75 -2.81 16.84
CA ALA A 251 11.53 -4.19 16.43
C ALA A 251 10.75 -4.26 15.10
N PRO A 252 11.04 -5.25 14.23
CA PRO A 252 10.25 -5.52 13.03
C PRO A 252 8.75 -5.67 13.35
N ILE A 253 7.89 -5.14 12.48
CA ILE A 253 6.44 -5.21 12.59
C ILE A 253 5.95 -6.24 11.57
N LYS A 254 5.34 -7.33 12.00
CA LYS A 254 4.62 -8.22 11.07
C LYS A 254 3.42 -7.48 10.50
N THR A 255 3.27 -7.49 9.17
CA THR A 255 2.19 -6.78 8.48
C THR A 255 1.34 -7.76 7.65
N PRO A 256 0.00 -7.72 7.73
CA PRO A 256 -0.86 -8.52 6.86
C PRO A 256 -0.63 -8.29 5.38
N MET A 257 -0.35 -7.04 5.03
CA MET A 257 -0.28 -6.55 3.66
C MET A 257 0.86 -5.55 3.54
N ILE A 258 1.60 -5.57 2.44
CA ILE A 258 2.52 -4.47 2.08
C ILE A 258 1.81 -3.50 1.13
N ALA A 259 2.25 -2.25 1.11
CA ALA A 259 1.76 -1.27 0.14
C ALA A 259 2.11 -1.68 -1.31
N GLY A 260 3.19 -2.46 -1.49
CA GLY A 260 3.61 -3.05 -2.77
C GLY A 260 4.65 -2.23 -3.53
N GLY A 261 4.73 -0.91 -3.32
CA GLY A 261 5.68 -0.01 -3.99
C GLY A 261 7.15 -0.22 -3.61
N LEU A 262 7.42 -0.52 -2.35
CA LEU A 262 8.75 -0.51 -1.76
C LEU A 262 8.97 -1.75 -0.89
N PHE A 263 9.81 -2.69 -1.33
CA PHE A 263 10.15 -3.88 -0.53
C PHE A 263 11.44 -4.54 -1.00
N VAL A 264 12.00 -5.38 -0.12
CA VAL A 264 13.22 -6.16 -0.34
C VAL A 264 12.91 -7.64 -0.15
N MET A 265 13.43 -8.47 -1.04
CA MET A 265 13.16 -9.91 -1.08
C MET A 265 14.36 -10.67 -1.65
N ASP A 266 14.65 -11.87 -1.13
CA ASP A 266 15.63 -12.76 -1.73
C ASP A 266 15.20 -13.13 -3.17
N LYS A 267 16.14 -13.07 -4.12
CA LYS A 267 15.84 -13.28 -5.54
C LYS A 267 15.37 -14.71 -5.82
N GLU A 268 16.04 -15.70 -5.22
CA GLU A 268 15.71 -17.10 -5.40
C GLU A 268 14.32 -17.39 -4.82
N TYR A 269 14.02 -16.82 -3.65
CA TYR A 269 12.69 -16.93 -3.06
C TYR A 269 11.60 -16.26 -3.91
N PHE A 270 11.88 -15.10 -4.51
CA PHE A 270 10.96 -14.44 -5.46
C PHE A 270 10.66 -15.33 -6.68
N GLU A 271 11.68 -16.01 -7.22
CA GLU A 271 11.53 -16.94 -8.34
C GLU A 271 10.78 -18.22 -7.95
N GLN A 272 11.12 -18.82 -6.81
CA GLN A 272 10.48 -20.03 -6.28
C GLN A 272 8.99 -19.82 -5.98
N LEU A 273 8.63 -18.66 -5.40
CA LEU A 273 7.24 -18.28 -5.19
C LEU A 273 6.52 -17.90 -6.50
N GLY A 274 7.18 -17.93 -7.65
CA GLY A 274 6.55 -17.71 -8.95
C GLY A 274 6.36 -16.25 -9.35
N LYS A 275 7.28 -15.38 -8.91
CA LYS A 275 7.43 -13.99 -9.32
C LYS A 275 6.14 -13.18 -9.11
N TYR A 276 5.68 -12.41 -10.10
CA TYR A 276 4.32 -11.84 -10.15
C TYR A 276 3.45 -12.61 -11.13
N ASP A 277 2.12 -12.47 -10.99
CA ASP A 277 1.17 -12.91 -12.01
C ASP A 277 1.29 -12.04 -13.28
N MET A 278 1.92 -12.61 -14.31
CA MET A 278 2.22 -11.92 -15.58
C MET A 278 0.97 -11.51 -16.38
N MET A 279 -0.22 -11.99 -16.01
CA MET A 279 -1.50 -11.61 -16.64
C MET A 279 -2.22 -10.48 -15.90
N MET A 280 -1.64 -9.92 -14.83
CA MET A 280 -2.08 -8.63 -14.31
C MET A 280 -1.59 -7.50 -15.21
N ASP A 281 -2.38 -6.44 -15.40
CA ASP A 281 -1.97 -5.30 -16.24
C ASP A 281 -1.87 -4.00 -15.45
N VAL A 282 -0.97 -3.15 -15.94
CA VAL A 282 -0.80 -1.74 -15.58
C VAL A 282 -0.46 -1.54 -14.11
N TRP A 283 -1.45 -1.58 -13.22
CA TRP A 283 -1.29 -1.26 -11.80
C TRP A 283 -2.44 -1.83 -10.97
N GLY A 284 -2.15 -2.16 -9.72
CA GLY A 284 -3.12 -2.49 -8.68
C GLY A 284 -3.41 -3.99 -8.57
N GLY A 285 -3.60 -4.44 -7.33
CA GLY A 285 -3.92 -5.83 -6.97
C GLY A 285 -2.70 -6.74 -6.83
N GLU A 286 -1.52 -6.35 -7.33
CA GLU A 286 -0.29 -7.15 -7.19
C GLU A 286 0.21 -7.19 -5.75
N ASN A 287 0.02 -6.09 -5.00
CA ASN A 287 0.38 -6.01 -3.59
C ASN A 287 -0.47 -7.00 -2.76
N LEU A 288 -1.75 -7.18 -3.10
CA LEU A 288 -2.62 -8.19 -2.49
C LEU A 288 -2.12 -9.60 -2.78
N GLU A 289 -1.91 -9.89 -4.06
CA GLU A 289 -1.52 -11.22 -4.54
C GLU A 289 -0.22 -11.70 -3.91
N ILE A 290 0.83 -10.88 -3.92
CA ILE A 290 2.11 -11.25 -3.33
C ILE A 290 2.02 -11.36 -1.81
N SER A 291 1.25 -10.49 -1.15
CA SER A 291 1.11 -10.54 0.32
C SER A 291 0.40 -11.82 0.77
N PHE A 292 -0.71 -12.16 0.11
CA PHE A 292 -1.43 -13.41 0.37
C PHE A 292 -0.57 -14.63 0.09
N ARG A 293 0.13 -14.63 -1.05
CA ARG A 293 1.01 -15.74 -1.43
C ARG A 293 2.14 -15.94 -0.45
N VAL A 294 2.88 -14.89 -0.08
CA VAL A 294 4.01 -15.02 0.84
C VAL A 294 3.56 -15.61 2.17
N TRP A 295 2.49 -15.06 2.78
CA TRP A 295 1.98 -15.56 4.05
C TRP A 295 1.44 -17.00 3.96
N GLN A 296 0.58 -17.28 2.98
CA GLN A 296 -0.05 -18.60 2.85
C GLN A 296 0.96 -19.68 2.47
N CYS A 297 2.03 -19.34 1.75
CA CYS A 297 3.05 -20.28 1.29
C CYS A 297 4.30 -20.31 2.17
N GLY A 298 4.21 -19.84 3.42
CA GLY A 298 5.19 -20.11 4.48
C GLY A 298 6.24 -19.02 4.75
N GLY A 299 6.19 -17.90 4.06
CA GLY A 299 7.02 -16.72 4.35
C GLY A 299 6.34 -15.75 5.31
N SER A 300 6.90 -14.55 5.41
CA SER A 300 6.33 -13.47 6.22
C SER A 300 6.62 -12.09 5.64
N LEU A 301 5.76 -11.12 5.98
CA LEU A 301 5.92 -9.72 5.61
C LEU A 301 6.25 -8.88 6.84
N GLU A 302 7.27 -8.02 6.75
CA GLU A 302 7.69 -7.15 7.85
C GLU A 302 7.82 -5.69 7.41
N ILE A 303 7.44 -4.75 8.28
CA ILE A 303 7.81 -3.32 8.19
C ILE A 303 8.95 -3.09 9.18
N ILE A 304 10.05 -2.51 8.71
CA ILE A 304 11.28 -2.34 9.49
C ILE A 304 11.43 -0.87 9.93
N PRO A 305 11.20 -0.51 11.21
CA PRO A 305 11.12 0.89 11.63
C PRO A 305 12.38 1.73 11.42
N CYS A 306 13.55 1.10 11.43
CA CYS A 306 14.83 1.78 11.18
C CYS A 306 15.10 2.06 9.71
N SER A 307 14.36 1.43 8.79
CA SER A 307 14.42 1.73 7.38
C SER A 307 13.34 2.75 7.02
N ARG A 308 13.75 3.89 6.45
CA ARG A 308 12.89 5.02 6.10
C ARG A 308 13.10 5.38 4.64
N VAL A 309 12.01 5.44 3.89
CA VAL A 309 12.02 5.89 2.49
C VAL A 309 10.79 6.77 2.27
N GLY A 310 11.01 8.00 1.81
CA GLY A 310 9.92 8.90 1.44
C GLY A 310 9.30 8.50 0.11
N HIS A 311 7.99 8.67 -0.03
CA HIS A 311 7.24 8.42 -1.26
C HIS A 311 6.30 9.59 -1.57
N VAL A 312 6.18 9.97 -2.85
CA VAL A 312 5.21 10.96 -3.29
C VAL A 312 3.83 10.32 -3.43
N PHE A 313 3.01 10.40 -2.37
CA PHE A 313 1.63 9.93 -2.39
C PHE A 313 0.75 10.84 -3.25
N ARG A 314 0.04 10.26 -4.22
CA ARG A 314 -0.83 10.97 -5.16
C ARG A 314 -2.29 10.59 -4.91
N LYS A 315 -3.22 11.52 -5.18
CA LYS A 315 -4.67 11.25 -5.11
C LYS A 315 -5.21 10.55 -6.37
N GLN A 316 -4.49 10.63 -7.48
CA GLN A 316 -4.91 10.11 -8.78
C GLN A 316 -3.70 9.59 -9.57
N HIS A 317 -3.92 8.59 -10.42
CA HIS A 317 -2.90 8.10 -11.35
C HIS A 317 -2.77 9.04 -12.56
N PRO A 318 -1.54 9.42 -12.98
CA PRO A 318 -1.33 10.27 -14.15
C PRO A 318 -1.44 9.54 -15.50
N TYR A 319 -1.39 8.21 -15.50
CA TYR A 319 -1.27 7.40 -16.71
C TYR A 319 -2.57 6.72 -17.12
N THR A 320 -2.65 6.32 -18.38
CA THR A 320 -3.85 5.72 -18.97
C THR A 320 -4.10 4.31 -18.45
N PHE A 321 -5.35 3.85 -18.49
CA PHE A 321 -5.71 2.45 -18.21
C PHE A 321 -6.57 1.97 -19.38
N PRO A 322 -6.10 1.04 -20.22
CA PRO A 322 -6.94 0.44 -21.27
C PRO A 322 -8.19 -0.17 -20.65
N GLY A 323 -9.39 0.34 -21.00
CA GLY A 323 -10.66 -0.09 -20.42
C GLY A 323 -11.06 0.58 -19.08
N GLY A 324 -10.28 1.57 -18.61
CA GLY A 324 -10.55 2.34 -17.39
C GLY A 324 -9.91 1.74 -16.13
N SER A 325 -9.49 2.60 -15.20
CA SER A 325 -8.76 2.20 -13.99
C SER A 325 -9.59 1.25 -13.10
N GLY A 326 -10.88 1.49 -12.97
CA GLY A 326 -11.78 0.62 -12.20
C GLY A 326 -11.86 -0.80 -12.76
N THR A 327 -11.96 -0.95 -14.08
CA THR A 327 -12.03 -2.27 -14.74
C THR A 327 -10.71 -3.03 -14.61
N VAL A 328 -9.58 -2.35 -14.83
CA VAL A 328 -8.24 -2.97 -14.72
C VAL A 328 -7.96 -3.37 -13.27
N PHE A 329 -8.26 -2.49 -12.31
CA PHE A 329 -8.12 -2.79 -10.89
C PHE A 329 -9.00 -3.98 -10.50
N ALA A 330 -10.29 -3.97 -10.84
CA ALA A 330 -11.19 -5.08 -10.57
C ALA A 330 -10.68 -6.39 -11.20
N ARG A 331 -10.14 -6.35 -12.42
CA ARG A 331 -9.58 -7.51 -13.08
C ARG A 331 -8.41 -8.11 -12.28
N ASN A 332 -7.40 -7.31 -11.96
CA ASN A 332 -6.23 -7.78 -11.23
C ASN A 332 -6.61 -8.27 -9.83
N THR A 333 -7.46 -7.54 -9.12
CA THR A 333 -7.99 -7.91 -7.80
C THR A 333 -8.78 -9.23 -7.86
N ARG A 334 -9.57 -9.48 -8.91
CA ARG A 334 -10.22 -10.78 -9.12
C ARG A 334 -9.22 -11.91 -9.30
N ARG A 335 -8.14 -11.70 -10.07
CA ARG A 335 -7.10 -12.73 -10.23
C ARG A 335 -6.49 -13.11 -8.87
N ALA A 336 -6.26 -12.13 -8.00
CA ALA A 336 -5.80 -12.38 -6.63
C ALA A 336 -6.88 -13.13 -5.81
N ALA A 337 -8.11 -12.63 -5.78
CA ALA A 337 -9.19 -13.20 -4.98
C ALA A 337 -9.55 -14.63 -5.38
N GLU A 338 -9.66 -14.91 -6.68
CA GLU A 338 -10.02 -16.22 -7.21
C GLU A 338 -8.97 -17.31 -6.95
N VAL A 339 -7.70 -16.92 -6.80
CA VAL A 339 -6.60 -17.85 -6.49
C VAL A 339 -6.40 -18.01 -4.99
N TRP A 340 -6.45 -16.91 -4.23
CA TRP A 340 -5.92 -16.86 -2.87
C TRP A 340 -6.96 -16.81 -1.76
N MET A 341 -8.21 -16.41 -2.04
CA MET A 341 -9.20 -16.12 -0.99
C MET A 341 -10.23 -17.24 -0.75
N ASP A 342 -10.13 -18.36 -1.45
CA ASP A 342 -11.05 -19.50 -1.30
C ASP A 342 -12.53 -19.04 -1.36
N GLU A 343 -13.37 -19.38 -0.38
CA GLU A 343 -14.76 -18.93 -0.27
C GLU A 343 -14.93 -17.46 0.14
N TYR A 344 -13.92 -16.83 0.75
CA TYR A 344 -13.98 -15.46 1.26
C TYR A 344 -13.99 -14.41 0.15
N LYS A 345 -13.66 -14.78 -1.09
CA LYS A 345 -13.83 -13.92 -2.27
C LYS A 345 -15.29 -13.44 -2.45
N ASN A 346 -16.26 -14.18 -1.91
CA ASN A 346 -17.66 -13.78 -1.94
C ASN A 346 -17.92 -12.48 -1.17
N PHE A 347 -17.16 -12.20 -0.11
CA PHE A 347 -17.23 -10.92 0.60
C PHE A 347 -16.70 -9.76 -0.25
N TYR A 348 -15.66 -10.00 -1.04
CA TYR A 348 -15.21 -9.02 -2.03
C TYR A 348 -16.27 -8.72 -3.08
N TYR A 349 -16.93 -9.76 -3.59
CA TYR A 349 -18.03 -9.55 -4.55
C TYR A 349 -19.28 -8.93 -3.93
N ALA A 350 -19.51 -9.09 -2.63
CA ALA A 350 -20.55 -8.35 -1.91
C ALA A 350 -20.18 -6.86 -1.73
N ALA A 351 -18.89 -6.54 -1.57
CA ALA A 351 -18.37 -5.18 -1.41
C ALA A 351 -18.34 -4.43 -2.73
N VAL A 352 -17.96 -5.14 -3.79
CA VAL A 352 -17.79 -4.61 -5.15
C VAL A 352 -18.57 -5.48 -6.14
N PRO A 353 -19.93 -5.40 -6.16
CA PRO A 353 -20.76 -6.25 -7.02
C PRO A 353 -20.45 -6.11 -8.51
N SER A 354 -20.03 -4.92 -8.95
CA SER A 354 -19.62 -4.66 -10.33
C SER A 354 -18.44 -5.53 -10.78
N ALA A 355 -17.58 -5.98 -9.87
CA ALA A 355 -16.44 -6.82 -10.20
C ALA A 355 -16.86 -8.19 -10.74
N ARG A 356 -18.02 -8.75 -10.34
CA ARG A 356 -18.47 -10.09 -10.79
C ARG A 356 -18.51 -10.23 -12.32
N ASN A 357 -18.78 -9.14 -13.01
CA ASN A 357 -18.94 -9.11 -14.47
C ASN A 357 -17.64 -8.82 -15.23
N VAL A 358 -16.50 -8.57 -14.54
CA VAL A 358 -15.23 -8.19 -15.18
C VAL A 358 -14.42 -9.43 -15.55
N PRO A 359 -14.20 -9.76 -16.85
CA PRO A 359 -13.43 -10.94 -17.23
C PRO A 359 -11.98 -10.83 -16.76
N TYR A 360 -11.47 -11.87 -16.07
CA TYR A 360 -10.13 -11.87 -15.47
C TYR A 360 -9.13 -12.83 -16.10
N GLY A 361 -9.53 -13.52 -17.18
CA GLY A 361 -8.68 -14.45 -17.92
C GLY A 361 -8.38 -15.76 -17.17
N ASN A 362 -7.49 -16.56 -17.74
CA ASN A 362 -7.10 -17.86 -17.18
C ASN A 362 -6.20 -17.67 -15.93
N ILE A 363 -6.46 -18.45 -14.87
CA ILE A 363 -5.70 -18.45 -13.60
C ILE A 363 -5.12 -19.82 -13.24
N GLN A 364 -5.19 -20.80 -14.15
CA GLN A 364 -4.82 -22.19 -13.91
C GLN A 364 -3.35 -22.33 -13.45
N SER A 365 -2.43 -21.62 -14.10
CA SER A 365 -1.01 -21.65 -13.72
C SER A 365 -0.76 -21.13 -12.29
N ARG A 366 -1.60 -20.22 -11.80
CA ARG A 366 -1.52 -19.70 -10.43
C ARG A 366 -2.12 -20.68 -9.42
N LEU A 367 -3.23 -21.33 -9.77
CA LEU A 367 -3.85 -22.39 -8.97
C LEU A 367 -2.94 -23.62 -8.82
N GLU A 368 -2.30 -24.05 -9.91
CA GLU A 368 -1.33 -25.16 -9.90
C GLU A 368 -0.12 -24.83 -9.03
N MET A 369 0.36 -23.59 -9.09
CA MET A 369 1.42 -23.11 -8.22
C MET A 369 1.01 -23.12 -6.75
N LYS A 370 -0.18 -22.62 -6.39
CA LYS A 370 -0.71 -22.66 -5.02
C LYS A 370 -0.74 -24.10 -4.47
N LYS A 371 -1.17 -25.06 -5.30
CA LYS A 371 -1.15 -26.49 -4.97
C LYS A 371 0.27 -27.04 -4.79
N ARG A 372 1.17 -26.76 -5.74
CA ARG A 372 2.56 -27.23 -5.73
C ARG A 372 3.34 -26.74 -4.51
N LEU A 373 3.11 -25.50 -4.09
CA LEU A 373 3.73 -24.89 -2.91
C LEU A 373 3.06 -25.31 -1.59
N ASN A 374 1.99 -26.12 -1.65
CA ASN A 374 1.23 -26.58 -0.49
C ASN A 374 0.81 -25.44 0.45
N CYS A 375 0.31 -24.34 -0.15
CA CYS A 375 -0.02 -23.15 0.61
C CYS A 375 -1.26 -23.37 1.50
N LYS A 376 -1.25 -22.74 2.66
CA LYS A 376 -2.34 -22.75 3.65
C LYS A 376 -3.59 -22.08 3.08
N PRO A 377 -4.80 -22.44 3.56
CA PRO A 377 -6.04 -21.81 3.14
C PRO A 377 -6.16 -20.36 3.62
N PHE A 378 -7.03 -19.56 2.99
CA PHE A 378 -7.25 -18.16 3.36
C PHE A 378 -7.81 -18.00 4.78
N LYS A 379 -8.60 -18.98 5.25
CA LYS A 379 -9.04 -19.03 6.65
C LYS A 379 -7.86 -18.96 7.63
N TRP A 380 -6.78 -19.69 7.35
CA TRP A 380 -5.58 -19.65 8.18
C TRP A 380 -4.94 -18.26 8.16
N TYR A 381 -4.91 -17.59 7.01
CA TYR A 381 -4.41 -16.21 6.90
C TYR A 381 -5.22 -15.26 7.78
N LEU A 382 -6.56 -15.33 7.75
CA LEU A 382 -7.41 -14.50 8.60
C LEU A 382 -7.18 -14.77 10.09
N GLU A 383 -7.08 -16.04 10.49
CA GLU A 383 -6.92 -16.40 11.91
C GLU A 383 -5.52 -16.09 12.47
N ASN A 384 -4.47 -16.17 11.65
CA ASN A 384 -3.07 -16.15 12.13
C ASN A 384 -2.28 -14.92 11.69
N VAL A 385 -2.72 -14.24 10.63
CA VAL A 385 -2.01 -13.10 10.04
C VAL A 385 -2.81 -11.81 10.19
N TYR A 386 -4.13 -11.86 9.93
CA TYR A 386 -4.98 -10.67 9.98
C TYR A 386 -6.28 -10.87 10.77
N PRO A 387 -6.19 -11.22 12.08
CA PRO A 387 -7.36 -11.50 12.91
C PRO A 387 -8.21 -10.26 13.19
N GLU A 388 -7.68 -9.06 12.93
CA GLU A 388 -8.42 -7.81 13.09
C GLU A 388 -9.39 -7.55 11.94
N LEU A 389 -9.24 -8.21 10.79
CA LEU A 389 -10.22 -8.11 9.71
C LEU A 389 -11.51 -8.82 10.10
N ARG A 390 -12.56 -8.06 10.35
CA ARG A 390 -13.86 -8.60 10.73
C ARG A 390 -14.50 -9.34 9.56
N VAL A 391 -14.70 -10.64 9.75
CA VAL A 391 -15.42 -11.51 8.82
C VAL A 391 -16.91 -11.41 9.14
N PRO A 392 -17.78 -11.05 8.17
CA PRO A 392 -19.22 -11.06 8.38
C PRO A 392 -19.73 -12.46 8.76
N ASP A 393 -20.73 -12.52 9.63
CA ASP A 393 -21.33 -13.80 10.05
C ASP A 393 -22.17 -14.39 8.91
N HIS A 394 -22.30 -15.71 8.85
CA HIS A 394 -23.25 -16.39 7.96
C HIS A 394 -24.71 -15.99 8.21
N GLN A 395 -25.01 -15.43 9.38
CA GLN A 395 -26.29 -14.85 9.75
C GLN A 395 -26.46 -13.39 9.30
N ASP A 396 -25.44 -12.74 8.75
CA ASP A 396 -25.56 -11.35 8.32
C ASP A 396 -26.18 -11.25 6.90
N ILE A 397 -27.11 -10.32 6.73
CA ILE A 397 -27.70 -9.88 5.45
C ILE A 397 -26.82 -8.79 4.83
N ALA A 398 -26.31 -7.88 5.65
CA ALA A 398 -25.41 -6.79 5.24
C ALA A 398 -24.41 -6.47 6.35
N PHE A 399 -23.24 -5.92 6.00
CA PHE A 399 -22.13 -5.69 6.95
C PHE A 399 -21.31 -4.43 6.61
N GLY A 400 -20.57 -3.95 7.60
CA GLY A 400 -19.59 -2.87 7.49
C GLY A 400 -20.18 -1.51 7.89
N ALA A 401 -19.85 -0.45 7.16
CA ALA A 401 -20.38 0.88 7.47
C ALA A 401 -21.77 1.09 6.86
N LEU A 402 -22.64 1.80 7.58
CA LEU A 402 -23.92 2.27 7.06
C LEU A 402 -23.79 3.74 6.65
N GLN A 403 -23.71 3.98 5.34
CA GLN A 403 -23.31 5.25 4.75
C GLN A 403 -24.51 6.12 4.34
N GLN A 404 -24.37 7.43 4.54
CA GLN A 404 -25.21 8.49 4.00
C GLN A 404 -24.31 9.61 3.44
N GLY A 405 -24.08 9.61 2.12
CA GLY A 405 -23.13 10.54 1.49
C GLY A 405 -21.70 10.29 1.99
N GLY A 406 -21.01 11.34 2.47
CA GLY A 406 -19.69 11.23 3.10
C GLY A 406 -19.70 10.84 4.59
N ASN A 407 -20.90 10.68 5.18
CA ASN A 407 -21.06 10.36 6.59
C ASN A 407 -21.45 8.89 6.80
N CYS A 408 -21.16 8.37 7.98
CA CYS A 408 -21.43 7.01 8.42
C CYS A 408 -22.23 7.03 9.72
N LEU A 409 -23.11 6.03 9.91
CA LEU A 409 -23.75 5.76 11.20
C LEU A 409 -22.67 5.52 12.26
N ASP A 410 -22.77 6.23 13.37
CA ASP A 410 -21.73 6.27 14.39
C ASP A 410 -22.34 6.14 15.80
N THR A 411 -21.74 5.31 16.66
CA THR A 411 -22.16 5.18 18.06
C THR A 411 -21.84 6.42 18.90
N LEU A 412 -21.00 7.33 18.40
CA LEU A 412 -20.44 8.48 19.10
C LEU A 412 -19.68 8.10 20.38
N GLY A 413 -19.23 6.84 20.48
CA GLY A 413 -18.65 6.28 21.69
C GLY A 413 -19.66 6.00 22.80
N HIS A 414 -20.96 6.10 22.52
CA HIS A 414 -22.00 5.78 23.49
C HIS A 414 -22.24 4.26 23.61
N PHE A 415 -22.77 3.86 24.77
CA PHE A 415 -23.14 2.48 25.11
C PHE A 415 -24.67 2.33 25.20
N ALA A 416 -25.15 1.30 25.91
CA ALA A 416 -26.57 1.09 26.16
C ALA A 416 -27.28 2.36 26.70
N ASP A 417 -28.50 2.58 26.20
CA ASP A 417 -29.36 3.75 26.39
C ASP A 417 -28.81 5.09 25.84
N GLY A 418 -27.65 5.07 25.20
CA GLY A 418 -27.10 6.18 24.44
C GLY A 418 -27.76 6.36 23.07
N VAL A 419 -27.69 7.59 22.56
CA VAL A 419 -28.11 7.95 21.19
C VAL A 419 -27.03 7.59 20.17
N VAL A 420 -27.43 7.42 18.91
CA VAL A 420 -26.52 7.28 17.76
C VAL A 420 -26.59 8.51 16.87
N GLY A 421 -25.55 8.72 16.07
CA GLY A 421 -25.46 9.87 15.19
C GLY A 421 -24.84 9.53 13.84
N VAL A 422 -24.37 10.58 13.18
CA VAL A 422 -23.51 10.47 12.00
C VAL A 422 -22.19 11.17 12.27
N TYR A 423 -21.12 10.62 11.72
CA TYR A 423 -19.82 11.25 11.65
C TYR A 423 -19.20 11.03 10.26
N GLU A 424 -18.16 11.77 9.90
CA GLU A 424 -17.44 11.53 8.64
C GLU A 424 -16.91 10.08 8.61
N CYS A 425 -17.09 9.41 7.47
CA CYS A 425 -16.66 8.02 7.32
C CYS A 425 -15.12 7.92 7.38
N HIS A 426 -14.59 7.16 8.34
CA HIS A 426 -13.14 7.03 8.53
C HIS A 426 -12.55 5.68 8.07
N ASN A 427 -13.38 4.69 7.75
CA ASN A 427 -12.98 3.35 7.28
C ASN A 427 -12.04 2.57 8.22
N ALA A 428 -11.94 2.97 9.49
CA ALA A 428 -11.19 2.24 10.53
C ALA A 428 -12.08 1.28 11.34
N GLY A 429 -13.33 1.05 10.91
CA GLY A 429 -14.30 0.21 11.63
C GLY A 429 -14.72 0.84 12.95
N GLY A 430 -14.50 0.14 14.06
CA GLY A 430 -14.76 0.67 15.41
C GLY A 430 -16.21 1.11 15.60
N ASN A 431 -16.42 2.35 16.04
CA ASN A 431 -17.74 2.96 16.25
C ASN A 431 -18.61 3.10 14.99
N GLN A 432 -18.05 2.86 13.80
CA GLN A 432 -18.77 2.90 12.51
C GLN A 432 -18.98 1.52 11.87
N GLU A 433 -18.72 0.44 12.61
CA GLU A 433 -18.93 -0.94 12.14
C GLU A 433 -20.28 -1.49 12.60
N TRP A 434 -21.09 -1.93 11.63
CA TRP A 434 -22.46 -2.40 11.83
C TRP A 434 -22.75 -3.66 11.01
N ALA A 435 -23.72 -4.45 11.46
CA ALA A 435 -24.27 -5.56 10.70
C ALA A 435 -25.80 -5.49 10.70
N LEU A 436 -26.41 -5.81 9.56
CA LEU A 436 -27.82 -6.17 9.48
C LEU A 436 -27.92 -7.69 9.45
N THR A 437 -28.55 -8.28 10.44
CA THR A 437 -28.64 -9.74 10.63
C THR A 437 -29.90 -10.35 10.00
N LYS A 438 -29.96 -11.68 9.90
CA LYS A 438 -31.13 -12.46 9.48
C LYS A 438 -32.33 -12.30 10.42
N ASP A 439 -32.09 -12.04 11.70
CA ASP A 439 -33.15 -11.68 12.66
C ASP A 439 -33.59 -10.22 12.51
N LYS A 440 -33.17 -9.53 11.45
CA LYS A 440 -33.51 -8.14 11.09
C LYS A 440 -33.03 -7.11 12.12
N SER A 441 -31.96 -7.37 12.87
CA SER A 441 -31.40 -6.37 13.79
C SER A 441 -30.23 -5.62 13.15
N VAL A 442 -30.13 -4.30 13.40
CA VAL A 442 -28.95 -3.50 13.05
C VAL A 442 -28.09 -3.40 14.29
N LYS A 443 -27.00 -4.19 14.32
CA LYS A 443 -26.15 -4.39 15.49
C LYS A 443 -24.78 -3.75 15.35
N HIS A 444 -24.25 -3.28 16.46
CA HIS A 444 -22.85 -2.94 16.71
C HIS A 444 -22.42 -3.69 17.97
N MET A 445 -21.49 -4.64 17.84
CA MET A 445 -21.16 -5.59 18.92
C MET A 445 -22.42 -6.31 19.44
N ASP A 446 -22.76 -6.15 20.72
CA ASP A 446 -23.92 -6.69 21.42
C ASP A 446 -25.07 -5.68 21.56
N LEU A 447 -24.96 -4.49 20.95
CA LEU A 447 -25.95 -3.42 20.98
C LEU A 447 -26.68 -3.29 19.64
N CYS A 448 -28.00 -3.08 19.70
CA CYS A 448 -28.87 -2.98 18.55
C CYS A 448 -29.60 -1.63 18.51
N LEU A 449 -29.78 -1.09 17.30
CA LEU A 449 -30.61 0.10 17.09
C LEU A 449 -32.06 -0.21 17.49
N THR A 450 -32.56 0.52 18.49
CA THR A 450 -33.85 0.26 19.11
C THR A 450 -34.77 1.47 18.98
N VAL A 451 -35.96 1.25 18.42
CA VAL A 451 -37.05 2.24 18.37
C VAL A 451 -37.76 2.24 19.72
N VAL A 452 -37.26 3.05 20.65
CA VAL A 452 -37.80 3.14 22.02
C VAL A 452 -39.17 3.81 22.08
N ASP A 453 -39.48 4.68 21.12
CA ASP A 453 -40.76 5.35 20.92
C ASP A 453 -41.06 5.39 19.41
N ARG A 454 -42.30 5.07 19.03
CA ARG A 454 -42.78 4.98 17.64
C ARG A 454 -43.38 6.29 17.13
N THR A 455 -43.30 7.36 17.91
CA THR A 455 -43.69 8.70 17.47
C THR A 455 -42.67 9.23 16.46
N ALA A 456 -43.13 9.81 15.36
CA ALA A 456 -42.21 10.42 14.39
C ALA A 456 -41.47 11.60 15.04
N GLY A 457 -40.15 11.66 14.85
CA GLY A 457 -39.26 12.59 15.53
C GLY A 457 -38.58 12.03 16.79
N SER A 458 -38.97 10.84 17.25
CA SER A 458 -38.38 10.24 18.43
C SER A 458 -36.97 9.69 18.15
N LEU A 459 -36.07 9.92 19.11
CA LEU A 459 -34.69 9.44 19.05
C LEU A 459 -34.62 7.92 19.14
N ILE A 460 -33.73 7.33 18.35
CA ILE A 460 -33.37 5.91 18.52
C ILE A 460 -32.25 5.77 19.54
N LYS A 461 -32.21 4.62 20.20
CA LYS A 461 -31.20 4.30 21.22
C LYS A 461 -30.51 2.99 20.94
N LEU A 462 -29.30 2.85 21.47
CA LEU A 462 -28.63 1.56 21.60
C LEU A 462 -29.20 0.81 22.79
N GLN A 463 -29.64 -0.43 22.60
CA GLN A 463 -29.96 -1.35 23.70
C GLN A 463 -29.36 -2.72 23.40
N GLY A 464 -29.15 -3.54 24.43
CA GLY A 464 -28.68 -4.91 24.23
C GLY A 464 -29.58 -5.67 23.23
N CYS A 465 -28.96 -6.37 22.29
CA CYS A 465 -29.66 -7.11 21.25
C CYS A 465 -30.53 -8.23 21.84
N ARG A 466 -31.79 -8.31 21.42
CA ARG A 466 -32.76 -9.33 21.84
C ARG A 466 -33.51 -9.86 20.63
N GLU A 467 -33.39 -11.15 20.35
CA GLU A 467 -33.97 -11.78 19.15
C GLU A 467 -35.48 -11.53 19.00
N ASN A 468 -36.23 -11.54 20.11
CA ASN A 468 -37.69 -11.37 20.11
C ASN A 468 -38.16 -9.92 20.29
N ASP A 469 -37.27 -8.93 20.32
CA ASP A 469 -37.65 -7.53 20.49
C ASP A 469 -38.05 -6.89 19.15
N SER A 470 -39.35 -6.75 18.93
CA SER A 470 -39.90 -6.11 17.72
C SER A 470 -39.41 -4.68 17.49
N ARG A 471 -38.95 -3.97 18.53
CA ARG A 471 -38.44 -2.59 18.44
C ARG A 471 -37.07 -2.49 17.79
N GLN A 472 -36.38 -3.62 17.65
CA GLN A 472 -35.02 -3.73 17.11
C GLN A 472 -35.01 -4.22 15.66
N LYS A 473 -36.18 -4.29 15.01
CA LYS A 473 -36.33 -4.92 13.71
C LYS A 473 -36.34 -3.89 12.59
N TRP A 474 -35.38 -4.02 11.67
CA TRP A 474 -35.14 -3.14 10.54
C TRP A 474 -35.04 -3.93 9.23
N GLU A 475 -35.46 -3.32 8.14
CA GLU A 475 -35.34 -3.90 6.81
C GLU A 475 -34.90 -2.87 5.78
N GLN A 476 -34.10 -3.35 4.83
CA GLN A 476 -33.69 -2.57 3.67
C GLN A 476 -34.85 -2.48 2.67
N ILE A 477 -35.13 -1.27 2.18
CA ILE A 477 -36.16 -1.01 1.15
C ILE A 477 -35.56 -0.20 0.00
N GLU A 478 -36.31 -0.05 -1.10
CA GLU A 478 -35.93 0.76 -2.27
C GLU A 478 -34.54 0.40 -2.81
N SER A 479 -34.33 -0.88 -3.14
CA SER A 479 -33.04 -1.38 -3.64
C SER A 479 -31.88 -1.12 -2.67
N ASN A 480 -32.10 -1.39 -1.38
CA ASN A 480 -31.12 -1.27 -0.30
C ASN A 480 -30.60 0.16 -0.09
N SER A 481 -31.45 1.16 -0.34
CA SER A 481 -31.11 2.58 -0.21
C SER A 481 -31.72 3.27 1.02
N LYS A 482 -32.57 2.58 1.79
CA LYS A 482 -33.13 3.07 3.06
C LYS A 482 -33.28 1.95 4.07
N LEU A 483 -33.37 2.31 5.35
CA LEU A 483 -33.71 1.41 6.44
C LEU A 483 -35.06 1.79 7.05
N ARG A 484 -36.00 0.85 7.00
CA ARG A 484 -37.34 0.96 7.59
C ARG A 484 -37.46 0.09 8.82
N HIS A 485 -38.08 0.59 9.87
CA HIS A 485 -38.46 -0.19 11.04
C HIS A 485 -39.64 -1.11 10.70
N VAL A 486 -39.46 -2.41 10.93
CA VAL A 486 -40.37 -3.48 10.48
C VAL A 486 -41.75 -3.33 11.13
N GLY A 487 -42.81 -3.51 10.34
CA GLY A 487 -44.18 -3.38 10.81
C GLY A 487 -44.63 -1.93 11.06
N SER A 488 -43.88 -0.94 10.57
CA SER A 488 -44.22 0.48 10.65
C SER A 488 -43.89 1.21 9.34
N ASN A 489 -44.40 2.43 9.18
CA ASN A 489 -43.97 3.32 8.09
C ASN A 489 -42.89 4.33 8.56
N LEU A 490 -42.01 3.87 9.45
CA LEU A 490 -40.96 4.70 10.03
C LEU A 490 -39.59 4.31 9.47
N CYS A 491 -38.82 5.29 9.02
CA CYS A 491 -37.49 5.15 8.45
C CYS A 491 -36.45 5.82 9.35
N LEU A 492 -35.22 5.30 9.33
CA LEU A 492 -34.08 5.91 9.99
C LEU A 492 -33.77 7.27 9.34
N ASP A 493 -33.69 8.33 10.13
CA ASP A 493 -33.53 9.69 9.62
C ASP A 493 -32.45 10.48 10.38
N SER A 494 -31.59 11.16 9.63
CA SER A 494 -30.51 12.00 10.16
C SER A 494 -30.84 13.50 10.24
N ARG A 495 -32.07 13.93 9.92
CA ARG A 495 -32.48 15.34 9.98
C ARG A 495 -32.22 16.01 11.32
N SER A 496 -32.32 15.23 12.41
CA SER A 496 -32.13 15.68 13.79
C SER A 496 -30.76 15.33 14.36
N ALA A 497 -29.81 14.86 13.54
CA ALA A 497 -28.49 14.43 14.00
C ALA A 497 -27.74 15.53 14.78
N ARG A 498 -27.91 16.80 14.40
CA ARG A 498 -27.32 17.96 15.09
C ARG A 498 -28.06 18.38 16.37
N MET A 499 -29.27 17.87 16.59
CA MET A 499 -30.17 18.26 17.69
C MET A 499 -30.33 17.18 18.75
N GLY A 500 -29.53 16.11 18.71
CA GLY A 500 -29.55 15.07 19.74
C GLY A 500 -29.34 13.64 19.23
N GLY A 501 -29.32 13.42 17.91
CA GLY A 501 -29.04 12.10 17.33
C GLY A 501 -30.00 11.72 16.21
N LEU A 502 -29.92 10.47 15.76
CA LEU A 502 -30.81 9.94 14.74
C LEU A 502 -32.21 9.68 15.30
N THR A 503 -33.20 9.86 14.44
CA THR A 503 -34.61 9.68 14.79
C THR A 503 -35.27 8.65 13.89
N VAL A 504 -36.44 8.18 14.30
CA VAL A 504 -37.42 7.56 13.41
C VAL A 504 -38.36 8.62 12.85
N GLU A 505 -38.56 8.61 11.54
CA GLU A 505 -39.45 9.55 10.85
C GLU A 505 -40.36 8.83 9.89
N VAL A 506 -41.47 9.44 9.47
CA VAL A 506 -42.30 8.86 8.40
C VAL A 506 -41.44 8.69 7.13
N CYS A 507 -41.49 7.50 6.54
CA CYS A 507 -40.71 7.19 5.34
C CYS A 507 -41.07 8.15 4.19
N SER A 508 -40.04 8.74 3.58
CA SER A 508 -40.14 9.80 2.58
C SER A 508 -38.97 9.70 1.59
N PRO A 509 -39.00 10.42 0.45
CA PRO A 509 -37.87 10.48 -0.48
C PRO A 509 -36.70 11.37 0.01
N SER A 510 -36.68 11.76 1.29
CA SER A 510 -35.63 12.63 1.83
C SER A 510 -34.23 12.03 1.71
N LEU A 511 -33.24 12.87 1.40
CA LEU A 511 -31.82 12.50 1.41
C LEU A 511 -31.34 12.09 2.82
N THR A 512 -31.97 12.61 3.87
CA THR A 512 -31.64 12.27 5.27
C THR A 512 -32.08 10.86 5.68
N GLN A 513 -32.83 10.16 4.83
CA GLN A 513 -33.26 8.77 5.01
C GLN A 513 -32.52 7.80 4.09
N GLN A 514 -31.54 8.27 3.32
CA GLN A 514 -30.77 7.42 2.41
C GLN A 514 -29.62 6.77 3.16
N TRP A 515 -29.67 5.44 3.27
CA TRP A 515 -28.68 4.65 4.00
C TRP A 515 -28.29 3.43 3.19
N LYS A 516 -26.99 3.17 3.07
CA LYS A 516 -26.47 2.02 2.33
C LYS A 516 -25.35 1.34 3.09
N PHE A 517 -25.47 0.02 3.26
CA PHE A 517 -24.37 -0.78 3.79
C PHE A 517 -23.25 -0.94 2.77
N THR A 518 -22.01 -0.94 3.23
CA THR A 518 -20.83 -1.18 2.40
C THR A 518 -20.77 -2.60 1.83
N LEU A 519 -21.30 -3.60 2.54
CA LEU A 519 -21.39 -4.99 2.08
C LEU A 519 -22.84 -5.46 2.11
N ASN A 520 -23.34 -5.97 0.99
CA ASN A 520 -24.64 -6.64 0.94
C ASN A 520 -24.43 -8.11 0.57
N LEU A 521 -24.68 -9.00 1.53
CA LEU A 521 -24.35 -10.43 1.45
C LEU A 521 -25.45 -11.26 0.77
N GLN A 522 -26.68 -10.75 0.76
CA GLN A 522 -27.77 -11.26 -0.07
C GLN A 522 -27.81 -10.48 -1.39
N SER A 523 -27.20 -11.06 -2.43
CA SER A 523 -27.43 -10.68 -3.83
C SER A 523 -27.52 -11.93 -4.68
#